data_AF-A0A1G3A4X3-F1
#
_entry.id   AF-A0A1G3A4X3-F1
#
_cell.length_a   1.000
_cell.length_b   1.000
_cell.length_c   1.000
_cell.angle_alpha   90.00
_cell.angle_beta   90.00
_cell.angle_gamma   90.00
#
_symmetry.space_group_name_H-M   'P 1'
#
loop_
_entity.id
_entity.type
_entity.pdbx_description
1 polymer ?
#
loop_
_entity_poly.entity_id
_entity_poly.type
_entity_poly.pdbx_seq_one_letter_code
_entity_poly.pdbx_strand_id
1 'polypeptide(L)' 'MKKTRACWHNIDVTNKEIALKTISELHEDASWEDIQERINFIVAIHKGLDELDGGKSIPHEKVKEEFSEWLRN' A
#
# COMPACT_ATOMS: atom_id res chain seq x y z
N MET A 1 14.03 -24.48 27.30
CA MET A 1 13.22 -24.55 26.07
C MET A 1 13.70 -23.45 25.12
N LYS A 2 14.28 -23.81 23.97
CA LYS A 2 14.84 -22.83 23.02
C LYS A 2 13.70 -22.31 22.13
N LYS A 3 13.26 -21.07 22.34
CA LYS A 3 12.27 -20.39 21.49
C LYS A 3 12.94 -20.04 20.16
N THR A 4 12.73 -20.85 19.15
CA THR A 4 13.12 -20.58 17.77
C THR A 4 12.39 -19.32 17.30
N ARG A 5 13.10 -18.21 17.21
CA ARG A 5 12.65 -17.04 16.44
C ARG A 5 12.73 -17.41 14.97
N ALA A 6 11.60 -17.75 14.37
CA ALA A 6 11.51 -17.80 12.91
C ALA A 6 11.64 -16.35 12.41
N CYS A 7 12.86 -16.00 11.99
CA CYS A 7 13.18 -14.71 11.42
C CYS A 7 12.73 -14.73 9.96
N TRP A 8 11.48 -14.31 9.71
CA TRP A 8 10.96 -14.07 8.36
C TRP A 8 11.16 -12.61 7.99
N HIS A 9 12.40 -12.13 7.95
CA HIS A 9 12.70 -10.90 7.21
C HIS A 9 14.20 -10.79 7.01
N ASN A 10 14.63 -10.90 5.75
CA ASN A 10 15.94 -10.43 5.32
C ASN A 10 15.79 -10.01 3.86
N ILE A 11 15.29 -8.79 3.66
CA ILE A 11 15.89 -7.73 2.85
C ILE A 11 15.28 -6.44 3.45
N ASP A 12 16.11 -5.51 3.91
CA ASP A 12 15.67 -4.13 4.14
C ASP A 12 15.32 -3.54 2.78
N VAL A 13 14.11 -3.81 2.28
CA VAL A 13 13.69 -3.34 0.95
C VAL A 13 13.53 -1.84 1.02
N THR A 14 14.32 -1.12 0.24
CA THR A 14 14.29 0.34 0.22
C THR A 14 13.08 0.86 -0.56
N ASN A 15 12.61 2.07 -0.25
CA ASN A 15 11.55 2.74 -1.03
C ASN A 15 11.91 2.79 -2.53
N LYS A 16 13.20 2.92 -2.86
CA LYS A 16 13.69 2.91 -4.24
C LYS A 16 13.47 1.55 -4.91
N GLU A 17 13.80 0.45 -4.24
CA GLU A 17 13.62 -0.89 -4.78
C GLU A 17 12.14 -1.23 -4.94
N ILE A 18 11.28 -0.81 -4.00
CA ILE A 18 9.82 -0.93 -4.12
C ILE A 18 9.32 -0.16 -5.34
N ALA A 19 9.77 1.08 -5.54
CA ALA A 19 9.39 1.89 -6.70
C ALA A 19 9.83 1.23 -8.02
N LEU A 20 11.08 0.80 -8.13
CA LEU A 20 11.59 0.12 -9.33
C LEU A 20 10.82 -1.17 -9.63
N LYS A 21 10.56 -1.99 -8.61
CA LYS A 21 9.76 -3.21 -8.76
C LYS A 21 8.35 -2.89 -9.23
N THR A 22 7.72 -1.89 -8.63
CA THR A 22 6.36 -1.47 -8.98
C THR A 22 6.28 -0.98 -10.43
N ILE A 23 7.28 -0.23 -10.90
CA ILE A 23 7.37 0.24 -12.29
C ILE A 23 7.60 -0.96 -13.23
N SER A 24 8.45 -1.91 -12.85
CA SER A 24 8.73 -3.09 -13.67
C SER A 24 7.55 -4.05 -13.86
N GLU A 25 6.50 -3.92 -13.04
CA GLU A 25 5.27 -4.69 -13.14
C GLU A 25 4.21 -4.03 -14.05
N LEU A 26 4.45 -2.80 -14.50
CA LEU A 26 3.59 -2.13 -15.48
C LEU A 26 3.75 -2.75 -16.86
N HIS A 27 2.75 -2.56 -17.71
CA HIS A 27 2.81 -3.01 -19.09
C HIS A 27 3.87 -2.21 -19.87
N GLU A 28 4.52 -2.84 -20.86
CA GLU A 28 5.63 -2.25 -21.62
C GLU A 28 5.25 -0.97 -22.39
N ASP A 29 3.97 -0.79 -22.71
CA ASP A 29 3.44 0.41 -23.37
C ASP A 29 2.89 1.48 -22.40
N ALA A 30 3.10 1.29 -21.09
CA ALA A 30 2.61 2.23 -20.08
C ALA A 30 3.13 3.65 -20.33
N SER A 31 2.20 4.60 -20.29
CA SER A 31 2.50 6.02 -20.44
C SER A 31 3.19 6.58 -19.18
N TRP A 32 3.73 7.80 -19.29
CA TRP A 32 4.25 8.51 -18.12
C TRP A 32 3.16 8.78 -17.08
N GLU A 33 1.93 9.00 -17.55
CA GLU A 33 0.75 9.17 -16.73
C GLU A 33 0.44 7.90 -15.93
N ASP A 34 0.49 6.72 -16.55
CA ASP A 34 0.28 5.43 -15.88
C ASP A 34 1.34 5.16 -14.80
N ILE A 35 2.62 5.46 -15.11
CA ILE A 35 3.73 5.35 -14.16
C ILE A 35 3.49 6.27 -12.96
N GLN A 36 3.10 7.52 -13.21
CA GLN A 36 2.82 8.50 -12.17
C GLN A 36 1.63 8.06 -11.30
N GLU A 37 0.54 7.59 -11.90
CA GLU A 37 -0.64 7.10 -11.19
C GLU A 37 -0.27 5.94 -10.28
N ARG A 38 0.50 4.97 -10.80
CA ARG A 38 0.96 3.82 -10.02
C ARG A 38 1.82 4.24 -8.82
N ILE A 39 2.74 5.18 -9.00
CA ILE A 39 3.55 5.71 -7.89
C ILE A 39 2.67 6.40 -6.86
N ASN A 40 1.75 7.28 -7.29
CA ASN A 40 0.84 8.00 -6.40
C ASN A 40 -0.04 7.05 -5.58
N PHE A 41 -0.51 5.96 -6.20
CA PHE A 41 -1.26 4.92 -5.51
C PHE A 41 -0.44 4.27 -4.37
N ILE A 42 0.80 3.89 -4.64
CA ILE A 42 1.69 3.31 -3.62
C ILE A 42 1.99 4.32 -2.49
N VAL A 43 2.19 5.60 -2.81
CA VAL A 43 2.38 6.66 -1.81
C VAL A 43 1.14 6.79 -0.92
N ALA A 44 -0.06 6.76 -1.50
CA ALA A 44 -1.31 6.84 -0.75
C ALA A 44 -1.50 5.66 0.22
N ILE A 45 -1.12 4.43 -0.19
CA ILE A 45 -1.14 3.26 0.70
C ILE A 45 -0.20 3.45 1.88
N HIS A 46 1.06 3.81 1.64
CA HIS A 46 2.03 4.01 2.72
C HIS A 46 1.57 5.08 3.70
N LYS A 47 1.03 6.20 3.18
CA LYS A 47 0.43 7.24 4.02
C LYS A 47 -0.71 6.69 4.89
N GLY A 48 -1.61 5.89 4.32
CA GLY A 48 -2.69 5.26 5.08
C GLY A 48 -2.19 4.32 6.17
N LEU A 49 -1.13 3.54 5.90
CA LEU A 49 -0.50 2.68 6.90
C LEU A 49 0.15 3.50 8.03
N ASP A 50 0.88 4.56 7.70
CA ASP A 50 1.48 5.46 8.69
C ASP A 50 0.40 6.14 9.57
N GLU A 51 -0.76 6.49 8.98
CA GLU A 51 -1.90 7.03 9.72
C GLU A 51 -2.49 5.99 10.69
N LEU A 52 -2.61 4.73 10.28
CA LEU A 52 -3.07 3.64 11.14
C LEU A 52 -2.11 3.38 12.30
N ASP A 53 -0.80 3.32 12.04
CA ASP A 53 0.24 3.19 13.07
C ASP A 53 0.23 4.38 14.05
N GLY A 54 -0.13 5.57 13.55
CA GLY A 54 -0.36 6.78 14.35
C GLY A 54 -1.70 6.84 15.09
N GLY A 55 -2.52 5.79 15.02
CA GLY A 55 -3.83 5.72 15.69
C GLY A 55 -4.96 6.49 15.02
N LYS A 56 -4.76 6.97 13.78
CA LYS A 56 -5.77 7.68 12.99
C LYS A 56 -6.59 6.69 12.15
N SER A 57 -7.30 5.78 12.82
CA SER A 57 -8.24 4.86 12.16
C SER A 57 -9.66 5.42 12.16
N ILE A 58 -10.48 4.91 11.24
CA ILE A 58 -11.94 5.12 11.26
C ILE A 58 -12.63 3.83 11.75
N PRO A 59 -13.76 3.93 12.47
CA PRO A 59 -14.51 2.76 12.90
C PRO A 59 -15.02 1.94 11.71
N HIS A 60 -15.03 0.62 11.85
CA HIS A 60 -15.49 -0.31 10.81
C HIS A 60 -16.92 -0.02 10.31
N GLU A 61 -17.82 0.39 11.21
CA GLU A 61 -19.20 0.72 10.83
C GLU A 61 -19.29 1.94 9.91
N LYS A 62 -18.40 2.93 10.09
CA LYS A 62 -18.32 4.09 9.20
C LYS A 62 -17.85 3.68 7.79
N VAL A 63 -16.90 2.76 7.70
CA VAL A 63 -16.43 2.20 6.42
C VAL A 63 -17.57 1.52 5.67
N LYS A 64 -18.40 0.72 6.37
CA LYS A 64 -19.55 0.05 5.75
C LYS A 64 -20.56 1.02 5.16
N GLU A 65 -20.83 2.12 5.87
CA GLU A 65 -21.77 3.16 5.44
C GLU A 65 -21.26 3.83 4.16
N GLU A 66 -20.04 4.37 4.18
CA GLU A 66 -19.41 5.03 3.01
C GLU A 66 -19.30 4.09 1.81
N PHE A 67 -18.97 2.81 2.04
CA PHE A 67 -18.85 1.81 0.97
C PHE A 67 -20.20 1.45 0.35
N SER A 68 -21.27 1.40 1.16
CA SER A 68 -22.63 1.14 0.67
C SER A 68 -23.15 2.29 -0.20
N GLU A 69 -22.78 3.53 0.12
CA GLU A 69 -23.10 4.70 -0.71
C GLU A 69 -22.36 4.66 -2.04
N TRP A 70 -21.07 4.30 -2.03
CA TRP A 70 -20.27 4.20 -3.26
C TRP A 70 -20.84 3.17 -4.24
N LEU A 71 -21.27 1.99 -3.75
CA LEU A 71 -21.84 0.92 -4.58
C LEU A 71 -23.26 1.21 -5.10
N ARG A 72 -23.94 2.24 -4.57
CA ARG A 72 -25.27 2.64 -5.03
C ARG A 72 -25.23 3.55 -6.26
N ASN A 73 -24.07 4.13 -6.57
CA ASN A 73 -23.83 4.96 -7.76
C ASN A 73 -23.34 4.11 -8.93
#